data_AF-A0A7V9FIE1-F1
#
_entry.id   AF-A0A7V9FIE1-F1
#
_cell.length_a   1.000
_cell.length_b   1.000
_cell.length_c   1.000
_cell.angle_alpha   90.00
_cell.angle_beta   90.00
_cell.angle_gamma   90.00
#
_symmetry.space_group_name_H-M   'P 1'
#
loop_
_entity.id
_entity.type
_entity.pdbx_description
1 polymer ?
#
loop_
_entity_poly.entity_id
_entity_poly.type
_entity_poly.pdbx_seq_one_letter_code
_entity_poly.pdbx_strand_id
1 'polypeptide(L)'
;AGDTFAVVTDAVEAREIAQKRQRLEREAQNRRSARGGTLEDFSRALKEGEVSTLRIIIKADQGGPAEALADALAQLSTSEVRVDVVHRGVGAITESDILLAKASGAIVLGFHVRPDSNARAAAEREQVDVRTYRIIYEAVEDVRNALEGLLKPEERETVLGEAEVLQLFKVSKVGTIAGCMVRSGLIQRTARARVTRDGTTVYAGSLSSLKRFKDDVREVREGLECGIGIENFNDLKVGDRIESFRMEEVKRTLQPTAEAGQGSRA
;
A
#
# COMPACT_ATOMS: atom_id res chain seq x y z
N ALA A 1 -31.54 -2.35 10.45
CA ALA A 1 -32.17 -3.42 11.26
C ALA A 1 -32.18 -2.96 12.70
N GLY A 2 -33.29 -3.10 13.42
CA GLY A 2 -33.53 -2.40 14.69
C GLY A 2 -34.45 -1.18 14.58
N ASP A 3 -35.12 -1.01 13.44
CA ASP A 3 -36.07 0.09 13.24
C ASP A 3 -37.37 -0.15 14.02
N THR A 4 -37.90 0.91 14.60
CA THR A 4 -39.14 0.88 15.38
C THR A 4 -40.33 0.88 14.44
N PHE A 5 -41.14 -0.18 14.50
CA PHE A 5 -42.40 -0.26 13.76
C PHE A 5 -43.50 0.46 14.55
N ALA A 6 -44.30 1.26 13.85
CA ALA A 6 -45.47 1.94 14.41
C ALA A 6 -46.69 1.64 13.54
N VAL A 7 -47.81 1.33 14.18
CA VAL A 7 -49.08 1.11 13.51
C VAL A 7 -49.75 2.47 13.28
N VAL A 8 -50.18 2.72 12.05
CA VAL A 8 -50.91 3.92 11.64
C VAL A 8 -52.25 3.51 11.04
N THR A 9 -53.27 4.32 11.30
CA THR A 9 -54.67 4.01 10.95
C THR A 9 -55.02 4.33 9.50
N ASP A 10 -54.26 5.21 8.84
CA ASP A 10 -54.51 5.64 7.47
C ASP A 10 -53.28 5.42 6.56
N ALA A 11 -53.53 4.91 5.35
CA ALA A 11 -52.51 4.61 4.36
C ALA A 11 -51.91 5.89 3.75
N VAL A 12 -52.68 6.99 3.68
CA VAL A 12 -52.17 8.29 3.19
C VAL A 12 -51.18 8.86 4.19
N GLU A 13 -51.54 8.88 5.48
CA GLU A 13 -50.67 9.31 6.57
C GLU A 13 -49.38 8.46 6.65
N ALA A 14 -49.49 7.13 6.49
CA ALA A 14 -48.33 6.24 6.43
C ALA A 14 -47.33 6.64 5.33
N ARG A 15 -47.85 6.99 4.15
CA ARG A 15 -47.05 7.38 2.99
C ARG A 15 -46.37 8.72 3.20
N GLU A 16 -47.05 9.70 3.79
CA GLU A 16 -46.46 11.01 4.11
C GLU A 16 -45.34 10.90 5.15
N ILE A 17 -45.54 10.10 6.20
CA ILE A 17 -44.52 9.84 7.23
C ILE A 17 -43.30 9.16 6.61
N ALA A 18 -43.50 8.16 5.76
CA ALA A 18 -42.41 7.47 5.06
C ALA A 18 -41.62 8.42 4.13
N GLN A 19 -42.31 9.23 3.34
CA GLN A 19 -41.67 10.22 2.46
C GLN A 19 -40.89 11.28 3.24
N LYS A 20 -41.45 11.74 4.38
CA LYS A 20 -40.77 12.70 5.26
C LYS A 20 -39.50 12.10 5.88
N ARG A 21 -39.55 10.84 6.34
CA ARG A 21 -38.38 10.12 6.87
C ARG A 21 -37.30 9.94 5.80
N GLN A 22 -37.68 9.47 4.62
CA GLN A 22 -36.75 9.31 3.50
C GLN A 22 -36.09 10.64 3.09
N ARG A 23 -36.85 11.75 3.10
CA ARG A 23 -36.31 13.08 2.83
C ARG A 23 -35.29 13.50 3.89
N LEU A 24 -35.62 13.32 5.18
CA LEU A 24 -34.72 13.66 6.29
C LEU A 24 -33.44 12.82 6.28
N GLU A 25 -33.53 11.53 5.99
CA GLU A 25 -32.36 10.66 5.83
C GLU A 25 -31.48 11.10 4.66
N ARG A 26 -32.09 11.43 3.52
CA ARG A 26 -31.37 11.94 2.35
C ARG A 26 -30.69 13.28 2.64
N GLU A 27 -31.35 14.19 3.37
CA GLU A 27 -30.76 15.44 3.84
C GLU A 27 -29.60 15.21 4.83
N ALA A 28 -29.75 14.27 5.76
CA ALA A 28 -28.71 13.92 6.71
C ALA A 28 -27.49 13.29 6.02
N GLN A 29 -27.72 12.42 5.03
CA GLN A 29 -26.68 11.83 4.22
C GLN A 29 -25.99 12.90 3.35
N ASN A 30 -26.75 13.78 2.70
CA ASN A 30 -26.20 14.92 1.99
C ASN A 30 -25.41 15.86 2.89
N ARG A 31 -25.79 16.08 4.16
CA ARG A 31 -24.99 16.87 5.10
C ARG A 31 -23.68 16.18 5.50
N ARG A 32 -23.69 14.85 5.64
CA ARG A 32 -22.47 14.06 5.87
C ARG A 32 -21.55 14.12 4.65
N SER A 33 -22.10 14.07 3.45
CA SER A 33 -21.38 14.19 2.16
C SER A 33 -21.00 15.64 1.80
N ALA A 34 -21.71 16.65 2.30
CA ALA A 34 -21.45 18.08 2.08
C ALA A 34 -20.33 18.62 2.97
N ARG A 35 -19.74 17.80 3.83
CA ARG A 35 -18.32 17.95 4.20
C ARG A 35 -17.43 17.54 3.01
N GLY A 36 -17.71 18.09 1.83
CA GLY A 36 -16.76 18.08 0.74
C GLY A 36 -15.50 18.73 1.30
N GLY A 37 -14.38 17.99 1.22
CA GLY A 37 -13.10 18.43 1.76
C GLY A 37 -12.86 19.88 1.39
N THR A 38 -12.48 20.69 2.38
CA THR A 38 -12.12 22.08 2.13
C THR A 38 -10.95 22.12 1.14
N LEU A 39 -10.74 23.26 0.47
CA LEU A 39 -9.52 23.46 -0.33
C LEU A 39 -8.24 23.24 0.49
N GLU A 40 -8.31 23.44 1.81
CA GLU A 40 -7.23 23.12 2.75
C GLU A 40 -7.05 21.61 2.96
N ASP A 41 -8.14 20.82 3.01
CA ASP A 41 -8.07 19.36 3.07
C ASP A 41 -7.53 18.77 1.76
N PHE A 42 -7.87 19.37 0.62
CA PHE A 42 -7.29 19.01 -0.68
C PHE A 42 -5.79 19.35 -0.76
N SER A 43 -5.38 20.52 -0.25
CA SER A 43 -3.97 20.91 -0.18
C SER A 43 -3.17 20.05 0.80
N ARG A 44 -3.79 19.58 1.90
CA ARG A 44 -3.20 18.63 2.84
C ARG A 44 -3.05 17.24 2.22
N ALA A 45 -4.08 16.75 1.53
CA ALA A 45 -4.02 15.48 0.80
C ALA A 45 -2.97 15.48 -0.33
N LEU A 46 -2.71 16.63 -0.96
CA LEU A 46 -1.61 16.79 -1.91
C LEU A 46 -0.22 16.78 -1.23
N LYS A 47 -0.12 17.26 0.02
CA LYS A 47 1.14 17.30 0.80
C LYS A 47 1.49 15.99 1.48
N GLU A 48 0.50 15.19 1.89
CA GLU A 48 0.71 13.91 2.61
C GLU A 48 1.02 12.72 1.68
N GLY A 49 1.18 12.97 0.38
CA GLY A 49 1.31 11.92 -0.61
C GLY A 49 -0.08 11.44 -1.07
N GLU A 50 -0.13 10.94 -2.31
CA GLU A 50 -1.38 10.49 -2.94
C GLU A 50 -1.97 9.32 -2.14
N VAL A 51 -3.01 9.59 -1.33
CA VAL A 51 -3.72 8.56 -0.57
C VAL A 51 -4.44 7.65 -1.57
N SER A 52 -3.95 6.43 -1.72
CA SER A 52 -4.56 5.44 -2.62
C SER A 52 -5.94 5.06 -2.09
N THR A 53 -6.98 5.28 -2.89
CA THR A 53 -8.37 5.03 -2.47
C THR A 53 -8.96 3.83 -3.22
N LEU A 54 -9.38 2.81 -2.48
CA LEU A 54 -10.16 1.68 -3.00
C LEU A 54 -11.65 1.97 -2.82
N ARG A 55 -12.35 2.15 -3.94
CA ARG A 55 -13.80 2.40 -3.94
C ARG A 55 -14.57 1.10 -4.04
N ILE A 56 -15.63 0.97 -3.25
CA ILE A 56 -16.40 -0.27 -3.11
C ILE A 56 -17.90 0.02 -3.14
N ILE A 57 -18.64 -0.81 -3.88
CA ILE A 57 -20.10 -0.91 -3.79
C ILE A 57 -20.45 -2.21 -3.06
N ILE A 58 -21.32 -2.13 -2.06
CA ILE A 58 -21.74 -3.29 -1.26
C ILE A 58 -23.20 -3.61 -1.54
N LYS A 59 -23.49 -4.87 -1.89
CA LYS A 59 -24.84 -5.40 -2.01
C LYS A 59 -25.00 -6.58 -1.05
N ALA A 60 -26.08 -6.63 -0.29
CA ALA A 60 -26.34 -7.75 0.61
C ALA A 60 -27.80 -8.22 0.57
N ASP A 61 -28.07 -9.41 1.08
CA ASP A 61 -29.42 -9.95 1.22
C ASP A 61 -30.23 -9.18 2.27
N GLN A 62 -29.54 -8.66 3.29
CA GLN A 62 -30.09 -7.95 4.43
C GLN A 62 -29.27 -6.70 4.75
N GLY A 63 -29.93 -5.66 5.26
CA GLY A 63 -29.26 -4.39 5.58
C GLY A 63 -28.24 -4.48 6.72
N GLY A 64 -28.49 -5.31 7.74
CA GLY A 64 -27.58 -5.47 8.88
C GLY A 64 -26.19 -6.00 8.46
N PRO A 65 -26.10 -7.12 7.73
CA PRO A 65 -24.84 -7.60 7.18
C PRO A 65 -24.14 -6.62 6.24
N ALA A 66 -24.88 -5.84 5.43
CA ALA A 66 -24.29 -4.80 4.59
C ALA A 66 -23.58 -3.71 5.42
N GLU A 67 -24.19 -3.32 6.54
CA GLU A 67 -23.64 -2.32 7.46
C GLU A 67 -22.43 -2.87 8.21
N ALA A 68 -22.52 -4.08 8.76
CA ALA A 68 -21.40 -4.74 9.44
C ALA A 68 -20.17 -4.91 8.53
N LEU A 69 -20.39 -5.27 7.26
CA LEU A 69 -19.30 -5.35 6.28
C LEU A 69 -18.71 -3.98 5.98
N ALA A 70 -19.54 -2.95 5.78
CA ALA A 70 -19.06 -1.58 5.51
C ALA A 70 -18.21 -1.05 6.67
N ASP A 71 -18.65 -1.26 7.91
CA ASP A 71 -17.92 -0.83 9.12
C ASP A 71 -16.60 -1.57 9.27
N ALA A 72 -16.59 -2.90 9.06
CA ALA A 72 -15.37 -3.70 9.10
C ALA A 72 -14.34 -3.28 8.04
N LEU A 73 -14.81 -2.98 6.82
CA LEU A 73 -13.93 -2.52 5.73
C LEU A 73 -13.41 -1.10 5.98
N ALA A 74 -14.21 -0.21 6.58
CA ALA A 74 -13.79 1.14 6.91
C ALA A 74 -12.60 1.15 7.89
N GLN A 75 -12.55 0.20 8.83
CA GLN A 75 -11.45 0.03 9.79
C GLN A 75 -10.11 -0.36 9.15
N LEU A 76 -10.09 -0.78 7.88
CA LEU A 76 -8.85 -1.08 7.14
C LEU A 76 -8.15 0.17 6.59
N SER A 77 -8.80 1.34 6.65
CA SER A 77 -8.23 2.60 6.16
C SER A 77 -7.07 3.06 7.06
N THR A 78 -6.01 3.56 6.44
CA THR A 78 -4.84 4.14 7.09
C THR A 78 -4.58 5.55 6.54
N SER A 79 -3.46 6.17 6.95
CA SER A 79 -3.01 7.44 6.36
C SER A 79 -2.58 7.30 4.90
N GLU A 80 -2.21 6.11 4.44
CA GLU A 80 -1.67 5.86 3.09
C GLU A 80 -2.71 5.27 2.12
N VAL A 81 -3.64 4.47 2.65
CA VAL A 81 -4.71 3.83 1.87
C VAL A 81 -6.07 4.07 2.49
N ARG A 82 -7.09 4.28 1.67
CA ARG A 82 -8.46 4.55 2.14
C ARG A 82 -9.45 3.60 1.48
N VAL A 83 -10.37 3.07 2.27
CA VAL A 83 -11.58 2.41 1.75
C VAL A 83 -12.70 3.43 1.68
N ASP A 84 -13.34 3.54 0.51
CA ASP A 84 -14.47 4.42 0.28
C ASP A 84 -15.69 3.62 -0.22
N VAL A 85 -16.73 3.53 0.62
CA VAL A 85 -17.96 2.81 0.27
C VAL A 85 -18.90 3.78 -0.47
N VAL A 86 -18.86 3.71 -1.80
CA VAL A 86 -19.60 4.60 -2.72
C VAL A 86 -21.11 4.37 -2.61
N HIS A 87 -21.51 3.10 -2.54
CA HIS A 87 -22.91 2.73 -2.44
C HIS A 87 -23.08 1.45 -1.62
N ARG A 88 -24.19 1.38 -0.90
CA ARG A 88 -24.60 0.21 -0.14
C ARG A 88 -26.10 -0.01 -0.33
N GLY A 89 -26.49 -1.25 -0.65
CA GLY A 89 -27.86 -1.58 -0.97
C GLY A 89 -28.22 -3.02 -0.62
N VAL A 90 -29.53 -3.28 -0.57
CA VAL A 90 -30.10 -4.62 -0.32
C VAL A 90 -30.62 -5.21 -1.62
N GLY A 91 -30.46 -6.52 -1.79
CA GLY A 91 -30.90 -7.28 -2.96
C GLY A 91 -29.76 -7.70 -3.89
N ALA A 92 -30.13 -8.40 -4.96
CA ALA A 92 -29.19 -8.89 -5.97
C ALA A 92 -28.37 -7.75 -6.60
N ILE A 93 -27.20 -8.09 -7.12
CA ILE A 93 -26.37 -7.13 -7.86
C ILE A 93 -26.98 -6.96 -9.26
N THR A 94 -27.25 -5.72 -9.63
CA THR A 94 -27.93 -5.33 -10.88
C THR A 94 -26.96 -4.68 -11.87
N GLU A 95 -27.35 -4.57 -13.13
CA GLU A 95 -26.57 -3.84 -14.15
C GLU A 95 -26.30 -2.38 -13.74
N SER A 96 -27.25 -1.72 -13.07
CA SER A 96 -27.06 -0.35 -12.58
C SER A 96 -25.95 -0.24 -11.54
N ASP A 97 -25.79 -1.25 -10.68
CA ASP A 97 -24.69 -1.31 -9.71
C ASP A 97 -23.33 -1.41 -10.42
N ILE A 98 -23.26 -2.19 -11.51
CA ILE A 98 -22.05 -2.33 -12.35
C ILE A 98 -21.70 -1.02 -13.05
N LEU A 99 -22.68 -0.34 -13.63
CA LEU A 99 -22.45 0.94 -14.31
C LEU A 99 -21.99 2.02 -13.33
N LEU A 100 -22.56 2.04 -12.11
CA LEU A 100 -22.11 2.93 -11.05
C LEU A 100 -20.66 2.60 -10.63
N ALA A 101 -20.32 1.32 -10.51
CA ALA A 101 -18.96 0.88 -10.23
C ALA A 101 -17.99 1.35 -11.31
N LYS A 102 -18.34 1.19 -12.59
CA LYS A 102 -17.52 1.67 -13.71
C LYS A 102 -17.30 3.17 -13.67
N ALA A 103 -18.37 3.95 -13.47
CA ALA A 103 -18.31 5.40 -13.44
C ALA A 103 -17.48 5.95 -12.27
N SER A 104 -17.47 5.24 -11.14
CA SER A 104 -16.73 5.63 -9.94
C SER A 104 -15.34 4.99 -9.83
N GLY A 105 -15.01 4.00 -10.67
CA GLY A 105 -13.81 3.18 -10.52
C GLY A 105 -13.84 2.31 -9.27
N ALA A 106 -15.02 1.80 -8.91
CA ALA A 106 -15.23 0.93 -7.76
C ALA A 106 -15.27 -0.55 -8.16
N ILE A 107 -15.02 -1.43 -7.18
CA ILE A 107 -15.35 -2.86 -7.25
C ILE A 107 -16.71 -3.12 -6.60
N VAL A 108 -17.33 -4.25 -6.92
CA VAL A 108 -18.63 -4.64 -6.32
C VAL A 108 -18.47 -5.87 -5.43
N LEU A 109 -18.91 -5.75 -4.18
CA LEU A 109 -18.95 -6.84 -3.21
C LEU A 109 -20.40 -7.26 -2.93
N GLY A 110 -20.72 -8.52 -3.15
CA GLY A 110 -21.99 -9.15 -2.82
C GLY A 110 -21.89 -10.00 -1.56
N PHE A 111 -22.67 -9.72 -0.52
CA PHE A 111 -22.76 -10.54 0.68
C PHE A 111 -24.06 -11.35 0.69
N HIS A 112 -23.96 -12.69 0.61
CA HIS A 112 -25.10 -13.61 0.39
C HIS A 112 -25.95 -13.34 -0.86
N VAL A 113 -25.50 -12.46 -1.74
CA VAL A 113 -26.18 -12.13 -3.00
C VAL A 113 -25.30 -12.46 -4.19
N ARG A 114 -25.94 -12.66 -5.33
CA ARG A 114 -25.29 -12.93 -6.61
C ARG A 114 -25.70 -11.87 -7.63
N PRO A 115 -24.87 -11.63 -8.65
CA PRO A 115 -25.30 -10.84 -9.81
C PRO A 115 -26.40 -11.57 -10.58
N ASP A 116 -27.34 -10.78 -11.11
CA ASP A 116 -28.29 -11.28 -12.10
C ASP A 116 -27.61 -11.52 -13.46
N SER A 117 -28.36 -12.00 -14.45
CA SER A 117 -27.80 -12.30 -15.78
C SER A 117 -27.27 -11.05 -16.49
N ASN A 118 -27.95 -9.91 -16.33
CA ASN A 118 -27.60 -8.66 -16.99
C ASN A 118 -26.37 -8.05 -16.32
N ALA A 119 -26.29 -8.10 -15.00
CA ALA A 119 -25.16 -7.67 -14.20
C ALA A 119 -23.89 -8.48 -14.53
N ARG A 120 -23.99 -9.80 -14.72
CA ARG A 120 -22.83 -10.61 -15.15
C ARG A 120 -22.30 -10.17 -16.52
N ALA A 121 -23.18 -10.05 -17.51
CA ALA A 121 -22.79 -9.62 -18.85
C ALA A 121 -22.21 -8.19 -18.84
N ALA A 122 -22.79 -7.29 -18.05
CA ALA A 122 -22.28 -5.94 -17.88
C ALA A 122 -20.91 -5.92 -17.18
N ALA A 123 -20.69 -6.75 -16.16
CA ALA A 123 -19.42 -6.80 -15.44
C ALA A 123 -18.26 -7.23 -16.36
N GLU A 124 -18.49 -8.23 -17.21
CA GLU A 124 -17.52 -8.67 -18.21
C GLU A 124 -17.25 -7.59 -19.27
N ARG A 125 -18.30 -6.95 -19.80
CA ARG A 125 -18.19 -5.90 -20.82
C ARG A 125 -17.46 -4.67 -20.29
N GLU A 126 -17.81 -4.21 -19.10
CA GLU A 126 -17.27 -2.99 -18.50
C GLU A 126 -15.95 -3.20 -17.74
N GLN A 127 -15.53 -4.47 -17.59
CA GLN A 127 -14.36 -4.91 -16.82
C GLN A 127 -14.42 -4.47 -15.35
N VAL A 128 -15.56 -4.70 -14.71
CA VAL A 128 -15.77 -4.40 -13.29
C VAL A 128 -15.56 -5.68 -12.49
N ASP A 129 -14.70 -5.64 -11.45
CA ASP A 129 -14.51 -6.78 -10.54
C ASP A 129 -15.74 -6.92 -9.63
N VAL A 130 -16.33 -8.12 -9.64
CA VAL A 130 -17.50 -8.47 -8.84
C VAL A 130 -17.15 -9.70 -8.03
N ARG A 131 -17.13 -9.56 -6.71
CA ARG A 131 -16.85 -10.65 -5.79
C ARG A 131 -18.04 -10.90 -4.87
N THR A 132 -18.31 -12.17 -4.62
CA THR A 132 -19.42 -12.57 -3.73
C THR A 132 -18.90 -13.38 -2.57
N TYR A 133 -19.35 -13.05 -1.37
CA TYR A 133 -18.93 -13.66 -0.11
C TYR A 133 -20.12 -14.19 0.68
N ARG A 134 -19.83 -15.14 1.56
CA ARG A 134 -20.77 -15.65 2.57
C ARG A 134 -20.27 -15.40 3.99
N ILE A 135 -19.00 -15.07 4.15
CA ILE A 135 -18.35 -14.87 5.45
C ILE A 135 -17.65 -13.52 5.40
N ILE A 136 -17.92 -12.66 6.39
CA ILE A 136 -17.40 -11.28 6.42
C ILE A 136 -15.86 -11.29 6.45
N TYR A 137 -15.25 -12.19 7.22
CA TYR A 137 -13.80 -12.28 7.33
C TYR A 137 -13.10 -12.55 5.99
N GLU A 138 -13.70 -13.35 5.10
CA GLU A 138 -13.17 -13.59 3.75
C GLU A 138 -13.18 -12.30 2.92
N ALA A 139 -14.28 -11.54 2.98
CA ALA A 139 -14.39 -10.26 2.28
C ALA A 139 -13.38 -9.24 2.81
N VAL A 140 -13.21 -9.17 4.13
CA VAL A 140 -12.26 -8.28 4.79
C VAL A 140 -10.83 -8.62 4.39
N GLU A 141 -10.47 -9.92 4.33
CA GLU A 141 -9.14 -10.34 3.90
C GLU A 141 -8.86 -10.00 2.44
N ASP A 142 -9.78 -10.32 1.53
CA ASP A 142 -9.61 -10.00 0.11
C ASP A 142 -9.41 -8.49 -0.11
N VAL A 143 -10.17 -7.66 0.61
CA VAL A 143 -10.02 -6.20 0.54
C VAL A 143 -8.70 -5.76 1.17
N ARG A 144 -8.25 -6.36 2.28
CA ARG A 144 -6.93 -6.10 2.87
C ARG A 144 -5.83 -6.37 1.84
N ASN A 145 -5.84 -7.53 1.21
CA ASN A 145 -4.86 -7.90 0.18
C ASN A 145 -4.87 -6.92 -1.01
N ALA A 146 -6.05 -6.46 -1.43
CA ALA A 146 -6.16 -5.45 -2.47
C ALA A 146 -5.54 -4.11 -2.05
N LEU A 147 -5.77 -3.67 -0.81
CA LEU A 147 -5.17 -2.45 -0.25
C LEU A 147 -3.65 -2.57 -0.09
N GLU A 148 -3.13 -3.73 0.29
CA GLU A 148 -1.69 -4.00 0.36
C GLU A 148 -1.02 -3.89 -1.02
N GLY A 149 -1.72 -4.33 -2.07
CA GLY A 149 -1.28 -4.12 -3.45
C GLY A 149 -1.21 -2.66 -3.87
N LEU A 150 -1.90 -1.76 -3.16
CA LEU A 150 -1.87 -0.30 -3.40
C LEU A 150 -0.80 0.42 -2.57
N LEU A 151 -0.17 -0.26 -1.61
CA LEU A 151 0.91 0.32 -0.81
C LEU A 151 2.19 0.44 -1.63
N LYS A 152 2.88 1.58 -1.49
CA LYS A 152 4.22 1.74 -2.06
C LYS A 152 5.16 0.74 -1.38
N PRO A 153 5.97 -0.02 -2.14
CA PRO A 153 7.00 -0.88 -1.56
C PRO A 153 7.95 -0.08 -0.67
N GLU A 154 8.44 -0.71 0.39
CA GLU A 154 9.49 -0.14 1.22
C GLU A 154 10.85 -0.46 0.61
N GLU A 155 11.72 0.54 0.48
CA GLU A 155 13.11 0.29 0.11
C GLU A 155 13.89 -0.17 1.34
N ARG A 156 14.31 -1.43 1.35
CA ARG A 156 15.15 -1.99 2.41
C ARG A 156 16.58 -2.14 1.91
N GLU A 157 17.53 -1.71 2.73
CA GLU A 157 18.94 -1.99 2.49
C GLU A 157 19.28 -3.43 2.89
N THR A 158 19.85 -4.18 1.94
CA THR A 158 20.42 -5.51 2.16
C THR A 158 21.93 -5.42 1.95
N VAL A 159 22.70 -5.62 3.02
CA VAL A 159 24.16 -5.67 2.98
C VAL A 159 24.59 -6.97 2.29
N LEU A 160 25.48 -6.84 1.30
CA LEU A 160 26.01 -7.94 0.50
C LEU A 160 27.38 -8.41 0.99
N GLY A 161 28.20 -7.51 1.51
CA GLY A 161 29.54 -7.82 1.97
C GLY A 161 30.34 -6.58 2.37
N GLU A 162 31.50 -6.82 2.95
CA GLU A 162 32.40 -5.77 3.44
C GLU A 162 33.82 -6.02 2.94
N ALA A 163 34.50 -4.96 2.53
CA ALA A 163 35.92 -4.98 2.17
C ALA A 163 36.71 -3.94 2.97
N GLU A 164 37.96 -4.27 3.30
CA GLU A 164 38.87 -3.37 4.00
C GLU A 164 39.89 -2.79 3.03
N VAL A 165 40.11 -1.48 3.09
CA VAL A 165 41.10 -0.78 2.27
C VAL A 165 42.50 -1.01 2.85
N LEU A 166 43.36 -1.70 2.08
CA LEU A 166 44.73 -2.00 2.47
C LEU A 166 45.75 -1.05 1.83
N GLN A 167 45.43 -0.53 0.64
CA GLN A 167 46.31 0.34 -0.12
C GLN A 167 45.53 1.26 -1.05
N LEU A 168 46.14 2.37 -1.46
CA LEU A 168 45.52 3.35 -2.35
C LEU A 168 46.38 3.54 -3.60
N PHE A 169 45.71 3.54 -4.75
CA PHE A 169 46.32 3.81 -6.05
C PHE A 169 45.70 5.06 -6.65
N LYS A 170 46.54 5.96 -7.17
CA LYS A 170 46.07 7.11 -7.95
C LYS A 170 46.18 6.80 -9.43
N VAL A 171 45.05 6.80 -10.12
CA VAL A 171 44.99 6.54 -11.56
C VAL A 171 44.59 7.83 -12.27
N SER A 172 45.46 8.31 -13.16
CA SER A 172 45.23 9.51 -13.96
C SER A 172 43.89 9.43 -14.70
N LYS A 173 43.06 10.49 -14.60
CA LYS A 173 41.70 10.60 -15.18
C LYS A 173 40.60 9.73 -14.54
N VAL A 174 40.92 8.75 -13.70
CA VAL A 174 39.94 7.88 -13.03
C VAL A 174 39.75 8.26 -11.55
N GLY A 175 40.81 8.73 -10.88
CA GLY A 175 40.78 9.13 -9.47
C GLY A 175 41.50 8.15 -8.56
N THR A 176 41.08 8.08 -7.29
CA THR A 176 41.61 7.16 -6.28
C THR A 176 40.94 5.80 -6.39
N ILE A 177 41.73 4.74 -6.53
CA ILE A 177 41.28 3.35 -6.46
C ILE A 177 41.82 2.73 -5.17
N ALA A 178 40.94 2.17 -4.35
CA ALA A 178 41.34 1.43 -3.15
C ALA A 178 41.63 -0.03 -3.50
N GLY A 179 42.85 -0.49 -3.21
CA GLY A 179 43.18 -1.90 -3.15
C GLY A 179 42.65 -2.48 -1.84
N CYS A 180 41.70 -3.40 -1.95
CA CYS A 180 40.92 -3.92 -0.84
C CYS A 180 41.01 -5.45 -0.75
N MET A 181 40.77 -5.96 0.46
CA MET A 181 40.50 -7.37 0.70
C MET A 181 39.06 -7.53 1.15
N VAL A 182 38.29 -8.42 0.50
CA VAL A 182 36.91 -8.70 0.92
C VAL A 182 36.95 -9.51 2.21
N ARG A 183 36.42 -8.93 3.30
CA ARG A 183 36.40 -9.52 4.65
C ARG A 183 35.22 -10.44 4.87
N SER A 184 34.06 -10.11 4.30
CA SER A 184 32.86 -10.93 4.40
C SER A 184 31.96 -10.76 3.20
N GLY A 185 31.24 -11.82 2.82
CA GLY A 185 30.22 -11.76 1.78
C GLY A 185 30.78 -11.52 0.38
N LEU A 186 30.17 -10.60 -0.37
CA LEU A 186 30.62 -10.24 -1.71
C LEU A 186 30.49 -8.75 -2.01
N ILE A 187 31.40 -8.24 -2.84
CA ILE A 187 31.33 -6.89 -3.40
C ILE A 187 30.83 -7.00 -4.84
N GLN A 188 29.69 -6.39 -5.13
CA GLN A 188 29.09 -6.41 -6.46
C GLN A 188 29.27 -5.07 -7.17
N ARG A 189 29.67 -5.10 -8.45
CA ARG A 189 29.95 -3.91 -9.26
C ARG A 189 28.77 -2.93 -9.36
N THR A 190 27.54 -3.48 -9.39
CA THR A 190 26.29 -2.73 -9.55
C THR A 190 25.62 -2.36 -8.23
N ALA A 191 26.21 -2.76 -7.09
CA ALA A 191 25.71 -2.39 -5.78
C ALA A 191 26.12 -0.96 -5.40
N ARG A 192 25.51 -0.45 -4.34
CA ARG A 192 25.97 0.75 -3.65
C ARG A 192 27.10 0.40 -2.68
N ALA A 193 27.87 1.40 -2.32
CA ALA A 193 28.96 1.34 -1.35
C ALA A 193 28.75 2.38 -0.26
N ARG A 194 28.99 1.98 0.99
CA ARG A 194 29.09 2.84 2.15
C ARG A 194 30.51 2.75 2.69
N VAL A 195 31.17 3.90 2.77
CA VAL A 195 32.50 4.00 3.35
C VAL A 195 32.36 4.39 4.81
N THR A 196 32.96 3.60 5.69
CA THR A 196 33.03 3.88 7.13
C THR A 196 34.48 4.00 7.57
N ARG A 197 34.71 4.96 8.47
CA ARG A 197 36.01 5.27 9.07
C ARG A 197 35.78 5.42 10.57
N ASP A 198 36.49 4.64 11.37
CA ASP A 198 36.37 4.63 12.84
C ASP A 198 34.92 4.48 13.32
N GLY A 199 34.14 3.65 12.62
CA GLY A 199 32.72 3.38 12.92
C GLY A 199 31.73 4.45 12.45
N THR A 200 32.18 5.55 11.83
CA THR A 200 31.31 6.60 11.30
C THR A 200 31.24 6.54 9.78
N THR A 201 30.05 6.71 9.20
CA THR A 201 29.89 6.82 7.74
C THR A 201 30.49 8.12 7.23
N VAL A 202 31.49 8.01 6.35
CA VAL A 202 32.14 9.17 5.72
C VAL A 202 31.59 9.44 4.32
N TYR A 203 31.08 8.42 3.64
CA TYR A 203 30.47 8.56 2.32
C TYR A 203 29.52 7.40 2.01
N ALA A 204 28.51 7.66 1.20
CA ALA A 204 27.64 6.63 0.61
C ALA A 204 27.37 6.99 -0.86
N GLY A 205 27.50 6.01 -1.75
CA GLY A 205 27.32 6.22 -3.19
C GLY A 205 27.39 4.93 -3.99
N SER A 206 27.64 5.04 -5.29
CA SER A 206 27.81 3.89 -6.18
C SER A 206 29.29 3.55 -6.37
N LEU A 207 29.58 2.29 -6.71
CA LEU A 207 30.93 1.94 -7.16
C LEU A 207 31.16 2.57 -8.55
N SER A 208 32.31 3.20 -8.76
CA SER A 208 32.76 3.67 -10.09
C SER A 208 33.55 2.62 -10.85
N SER A 209 34.15 1.64 -10.18
CA SER A 209 34.82 0.49 -10.79
C SER A 209 34.96 -0.67 -9.78
N LEU A 210 35.03 -1.90 -10.30
CA LEU A 210 35.39 -3.09 -9.53
C LEU A 210 36.29 -3.95 -10.40
N LYS A 211 37.55 -4.09 -9.99
CA LYS A 211 38.57 -4.82 -10.74
C LYS A 211 39.23 -5.89 -9.89
N ARG A 212 39.62 -7.00 -10.51
CA ARG A 212 40.60 -7.92 -9.94
C ARG A 212 41.84 -7.86 -10.79
N PHE A 213 42.97 -7.54 -10.18
CA PHE A 213 44.20 -7.22 -10.89
C PHE A 213 43.97 -6.08 -11.90
N LYS A 214 43.89 -6.39 -13.19
CA LYS A 214 43.64 -5.41 -14.26
C LYS A 214 42.25 -5.52 -14.89
N ASP A 215 41.54 -6.60 -14.61
CA ASP A 215 40.31 -6.98 -15.30
C ASP A 215 39.08 -6.48 -14.54
N ASP A 216 38.11 -5.91 -15.27
CA ASP A 216 36.80 -5.56 -14.71
C ASP A 216 36.02 -6.84 -14.40
N VAL A 217 35.46 -6.90 -13.19
CA VAL A 217 34.70 -8.05 -12.72
C VAL A 217 33.32 -7.61 -12.25
N ARG A 218 32.37 -8.56 -12.29
CA ARG A 218 30.99 -8.32 -11.83
C ARG A 218 30.86 -8.39 -10.32
N GLU A 219 31.59 -9.31 -9.69
CA GLU A 219 31.58 -9.55 -8.26
C GLU A 219 32.95 -10.03 -7.77
N VAL A 220 33.23 -9.78 -6.49
CA VAL A 220 34.39 -10.33 -5.78
C VAL A 220 33.93 -10.90 -4.45
N ARG A 221 34.32 -12.15 -4.18
CA ARG A 221 33.92 -12.87 -2.97
C ARG A 221 34.92 -12.70 -1.84
N GLU A 222 34.47 -13.01 -0.64
CA GLU A 222 35.28 -13.09 0.58
C GLU A 222 36.62 -13.79 0.38
N GLY A 223 37.66 -13.23 1.02
CA GLY A 223 39.03 -13.74 0.99
C GLY A 223 39.80 -13.40 -0.29
N LEU A 224 39.20 -12.68 -1.23
CA LEU A 224 39.86 -12.25 -2.46
C LEU A 224 40.19 -10.76 -2.45
N GLU A 225 41.30 -10.42 -3.11
CA GLU A 225 41.71 -9.04 -3.35
C GLU A 225 41.00 -8.43 -4.56
N CYS A 226 40.72 -7.14 -4.46
CA CYS A 226 40.12 -6.34 -5.53
C CYS A 226 40.53 -4.87 -5.47
N GLY A 227 40.40 -4.18 -6.61
CA GLY A 227 40.44 -2.74 -6.70
C GLY A 227 39.01 -2.19 -6.75
N ILE A 228 38.68 -1.30 -5.82
CA ILE A 228 37.37 -0.64 -5.74
C ILE A 228 37.56 0.86 -6.00
N GLY A 229 36.84 1.38 -6.98
CA GLY A 229 36.65 2.82 -7.16
C GLY A 229 35.26 3.22 -6.71
N ILE A 230 35.12 4.39 -6.09
CA ILE A 230 33.84 4.95 -5.66
C ILE A 230 33.52 6.17 -6.50
N GLU A 231 32.27 6.30 -6.93
CA GLU A 231 31.82 7.42 -7.74
C GLU A 231 31.79 8.71 -6.92
N ASN A 232 32.33 9.79 -7.48
CA ASN A 232 32.38 11.13 -6.88
C ASN A 232 33.08 11.20 -5.49
N PHE A 233 33.89 10.19 -5.13
CA PHE A 233 34.59 10.16 -3.85
C PHE A 233 36.04 9.68 -4.00
N ASN A 234 36.98 10.53 -3.58
CA ASN A 234 38.43 10.28 -3.71
C ASN A 234 39.20 10.29 -2.38
N ASP A 235 38.57 10.67 -1.25
CA ASP A 235 39.19 10.71 0.09
C ASP A 235 39.11 9.33 0.79
N LEU A 236 39.50 8.27 0.08
CA LEU A 236 39.66 6.94 0.68
C LEU A 236 40.98 6.90 1.46
N LYS A 237 40.96 6.23 2.62
CA LYS A 237 42.13 6.02 3.49
C LYS A 237 42.35 4.55 3.76
N VAL A 238 43.61 4.18 3.98
CA VAL A 238 43.95 2.83 4.45
C VAL A 238 43.29 2.62 5.82
N GLY A 239 42.65 1.46 6.00
CA GLY A 239 41.84 1.14 7.18
C GLY A 239 40.36 1.51 7.06
N ASP A 240 39.95 2.23 6.01
CA ASP A 240 38.51 2.43 5.74
C ASP A 240 37.84 1.09 5.44
N ARG A 241 36.57 0.93 5.86
CA ARG A 241 35.72 -0.21 5.51
C ARG A 241 34.71 0.21 4.46
N ILE A 242 34.63 -0.56 3.39
CA ILE A 242 33.69 -0.39 2.30
C ILE A 242 32.63 -1.49 2.40
N GLU A 243 31.45 -1.11 2.83
CA GLU A 243 30.28 -1.98 2.88
C GLU A 243 29.53 -1.89 1.56
N SER A 244 29.32 -3.02 0.89
CA SER A 244 28.50 -3.13 -0.32
C SER A 244 27.07 -3.50 0.06
N PHE A 245 26.10 -2.75 -0.44
CA PHE A 245 24.69 -2.98 -0.15
C PHE A 245 23.82 -2.71 -1.38
N ARG A 246 22.62 -3.29 -1.42
CA ARG A 246 21.60 -2.95 -2.43
C ARG A 246 20.33 -2.47 -1.76
N MET A 247 19.56 -1.65 -2.48
CA MET A 247 18.17 -1.38 -2.13
C MET A 247 17.32 -2.50 -2.74
N GLU A 248 16.50 -3.14 -1.92
CA GLU A 248 15.48 -4.09 -2.35
C GLU A 248 14.10 -3.49 -2.05
N GLU A 249 13.22 -3.52 -3.04
CA GLU A 249 11.81 -3.17 -2.84
C GLU A 249 11.09 -4.32 -2.16
N VAL A 250 10.64 -4.12 -0.93
CA VAL A 250 9.88 -5.09 -0.14
C VAL A 250 8.42 -4.66 -0.14
N LYS A 251 7.52 -5.56 -0.56
CA LYS A 251 6.08 -5.32 -0.45
C LYS A 251 5.69 -5.15 1.01
N ARG A 252 4.98 -4.07 1.32
CA ARG A 252 4.46 -3.81 2.65
C ARG A 252 3.13 -4.52 2.84
N THR A 253 2.87 -4.96 4.07
CA THR A 253 1.57 -5.48 4.49
C THR A 253 0.90 -4.50 5.43
N LEU A 254 -0.43 -4.50 5.46
CA LEU A 254 -1.19 -3.76 6.45
C LEU A 254 -1.01 -4.51 7.76
N GLN A 255 -0.40 -3.86 8.76
CA GLN A 255 -0.25 -4.47 10.08
C GLN A 255 -1.62 -5.00 10.55
N PRO A 256 -1.69 -6.20 11.14
CA PRO A 256 -2.90 -6.65 11.79
C PRO A 256 -3.25 -5.60 12.85
N THR A 257 -4.44 -5.02 12.77
CA THR A 257 -4.93 -4.15 13.83
C THR A 257 -4.89 -4.98 15.11
N ALA A 258 -3.95 -4.66 16.00
CA ALA A 258 -3.81 -5.35 17.28
C ALA A 258 -5.18 -5.34 17.94
N GLU A 259 -5.63 -6.53 18.35
CA GLU A 259 -6.89 -6.75 19.04
C GLU A 259 -7.13 -5.62 20.05
N ALA A 260 -8.20 -4.86 19.81
CA ALA A 260 -8.63 -3.81 20.72
C ALA A 260 -8.90 -4.45 22.10
N GLY A 261 -7.97 -4.21 23.03
CA GLY A 261 -8.14 -4.24 24.47
C GLY A 261 -9.03 -5.35 25.04
N GLN A 262 -8.40 -6.45 25.45
CA GLN A 262 -8.82 -7.12 26.68
C GLN A 262 -8.74 -6.11 27.83
N GLY A 263 -9.89 -5.64 28.30
CA GLY A 263 -10.08 -4.83 29.51
C GLY A 263 -11.53 -4.31 29.51
N SER A 264 -12.43 -4.71 30.40
CA SER A 264 -12.29 -4.94 31.82
C SER A 264 -13.30 -6.00 32.27
N ARG A 265 -12.84 -7.03 32.96
CA ARG A 265 -13.67 -7.76 33.93
C ARG A 265 -13.78 -6.86 35.17
N ALA A 266 -15.00 -6.44 35.47
CA ALA A 266 -15.47 -6.16 36.82
C ALA A 266 -16.94 -6.54 36.88
#